data_AF-A0AB72Z7N6-F1
#
_entry.id   AF-A0AB72Z7N6-F1
#
_cell.length_a   1.000
_cell.length_b   1.000
_cell.length_c   1.000
_cell.angle_alpha   90.00
_cell.angle_beta   90.00
_cell.angle_gamma   90.00
#
_symmetry.space_group_name_H-M   'P 1'
#
loop_
_entity.id
_entity.type
_entity.pdbx_description
1 polymer ?
#
loop_
_entity_poly.entity_id
_entity_poly.type
_entity_poly.pdbx_seq_one_letter_code
_entity_poly.pdbx_strand_id
1 'polypeptide(L)'
;MMTIWVRNGNNAATEQEISAKETELGLFLPAEYKELLLKQNGGLIRKNHFPTNEPTSYGLDVAEIYYLASLNELLTDIPEQNDVDLAGKQVYFHRDESRYIGFSYADNKSLPSIIYVDFETLQTLVVAENMAEFLEALYFSPFPVDFAEQFPVKKLDQILASSNVKKTKQLLELLEDYPDKKWYLETLIRLLQKNEIPYNIVVYQSFENQLLYFRRKLVPELVEKIFAMLKDCDGIDQSATTELYKEWE
;
A
#
# COMPACT_ATOMS: atom_id res chain seq x y z
N MET A 1 -0.82 9.33 21.10
CA MET A 1 0.08 8.55 20.21
C MET A 1 -0.29 8.85 18.77
N MET A 2 0.68 9.12 17.90
CA MET A 2 0.43 9.17 16.45
C MET A 2 -0.04 7.79 15.98
N THR A 3 -1.07 7.75 15.13
CA THR A 3 -1.58 6.50 14.57
C THR A 3 -0.54 5.95 13.58
N ILE A 4 -0.19 4.66 13.67
CA ILE A 4 0.68 4.03 12.67
C ILE A 4 0.01 4.04 11.28
N TRP A 5 -1.32 3.98 11.25
CA TRP A 5 -2.11 3.92 10.04
C TRP A 5 -2.08 5.22 9.22
N VAL A 6 -1.98 5.04 7.90
CA VAL A 6 -2.52 6.00 6.93
C VAL A 6 -4.05 5.83 6.96
N ARG A 7 -4.78 6.94 7.12
CA ARG A 7 -6.25 6.88 7.12
C ARG A 7 -6.74 6.45 5.74
N ASN A 8 -7.38 5.29 5.66
CA ASN A 8 -7.84 4.72 4.38
C ASN A 8 -9.28 4.18 4.43
N GLY A 9 -10.04 4.50 5.49
CA GLY A 9 -11.47 4.14 5.60
C GLY A 9 -11.73 2.69 6.03
N ASN A 10 -10.70 1.90 6.30
CA ASN A 10 -10.87 0.56 6.87
C ASN A 10 -11.48 0.65 8.28
N ASN A 11 -12.50 -0.17 8.53
CA ASN A 11 -13.10 -0.26 9.86
C ASN A 11 -12.18 -1.00 10.83
N ALA A 12 -12.32 -0.73 12.12
CA ALA A 12 -11.73 -1.55 13.17
C ALA A 12 -12.27 -2.98 13.12
N ALA A 13 -11.43 -3.96 13.43
CA ALA A 13 -11.88 -5.30 13.75
C ALA A 13 -12.49 -5.32 15.16
N THR A 14 -13.32 -6.32 15.42
CA THR A 14 -13.87 -6.63 16.74
C THR A 14 -13.05 -7.72 17.42
N GLU A 15 -13.12 -7.79 18.76
CA GLU A 15 -12.48 -8.88 19.51
C GLU A 15 -12.99 -10.26 19.08
N GLN A 16 -14.27 -10.36 18.69
CA GLN A 16 -14.88 -11.59 18.19
C GLN A 16 -14.26 -12.03 16.86
N GLU A 17 -14.07 -11.10 15.92
CA GLU A 17 -13.41 -11.40 14.63
C GLU A 17 -11.95 -11.83 14.84
N ILE A 18 -11.23 -11.17 15.75
CA ILE A 18 -9.86 -11.54 16.10
C ILE A 18 -9.81 -12.95 16.71
N SER A 19 -10.69 -13.24 17.68
CA SER A 19 -10.75 -14.55 18.33
C SER A 19 -11.14 -15.67 17.35
N ALA A 20 -12.07 -15.39 16.43
CA ALA A 20 -12.43 -16.31 15.37
C ALA A 20 -11.23 -16.61 14.46
N LYS A 21 -10.46 -15.58 14.09
CA LYS A 21 -9.25 -15.75 13.28
C LYS A 21 -8.15 -16.51 14.00
N GLU A 22 -7.91 -16.24 15.28
CA GLU A 22 -6.95 -17.01 16.10
C GLU A 22 -7.36 -18.50 16.19
N THR A 23 -8.66 -18.77 16.30
CA THR A 23 -9.20 -20.15 16.29
C THR A 23 -8.97 -20.83 14.95
N GLU A 24 -9.22 -20.13 13.84
CA GLU A 24 -8.95 -20.62 12.47
C GLU A 24 -7.47 -20.92 12.28
N LEU A 25 -6.59 -20.03 12.73
CA LEU A 25 -5.14 -20.18 12.63
C LEU A 25 -4.58 -21.21 13.62
N GLY A 26 -5.31 -21.56 14.68
CA GLY A 26 -4.82 -22.44 15.75
C GLY A 26 -3.63 -21.85 16.54
N LEU A 27 -3.54 -20.53 16.64
CA LEU A 27 -2.49 -19.78 17.34
C LEU A 27 -3.00 -18.42 17.81
N PHE A 28 -2.26 -17.78 18.71
CA PHE A 28 -2.57 -16.43 19.18
C PHE A 28 -1.76 -15.39 18.41
N LEU A 29 -2.44 -14.36 17.91
CA LEU A 29 -1.78 -13.20 17.31
C LEU A 29 -1.14 -12.33 18.41
N PRO A 30 -0.02 -11.64 18.13
CA PRO A 30 0.61 -10.73 19.09
C PRO A 30 -0.36 -9.66 19.62
N ALA A 31 -0.22 -9.30 20.90
CA ALA A 31 -1.10 -8.34 21.54
C ALA A 31 -1.09 -6.99 20.83
N GLU A 32 0.09 -6.50 20.47
CA GLU A 32 0.30 -5.23 19.78
C GLU A 32 -0.36 -5.25 18.39
N TYR A 33 -0.31 -6.38 17.68
CA TYR A 33 -0.98 -6.53 16.40
C TYR A 33 -2.51 -6.47 16.56
N LYS A 34 -3.06 -7.13 17.59
CA LYS A 34 -4.50 -7.06 17.90
C LYS A 34 -4.93 -5.63 18.24
N GLU A 35 -4.15 -4.90 19.03
CA GLU A 35 -4.43 -3.49 19.33
C GLU A 35 -4.44 -2.59 18.08
N LEU A 36 -3.62 -2.91 17.07
CA LEU A 36 -3.65 -2.21 15.79
C LEU A 36 -4.92 -2.54 15.01
N LEU A 37 -5.31 -3.81 14.94
CA LEU A 37 -6.52 -4.29 14.24
C LEU A 37 -7.81 -3.72 14.85
N LEU A 38 -7.88 -3.60 16.18
CA LEU A 38 -8.98 -2.96 16.90
C LEU A 38 -9.12 -1.45 16.62
N LYS A 39 -8.12 -0.82 16.00
CA LYS A 39 -8.17 0.58 15.53
C LYS A 39 -8.47 0.65 14.04
N GLN A 40 -7.89 -0.24 13.25
CA GLN A 40 -8.08 -0.35 11.81
C GLN A 40 -7.68 -1.76 11.37
N ASN A 41 -8.58 -2.48 10.71
CA ASN A 41 -8.34 -3.85 10.26
C ASN A 41 -7.46 -3.86 8.99
N GLY A 42 -6.16 -3.65 9.18
CA GLY A 42 -5.17 -3.62 8.11
C GLY A 42 -5.13 -2.32 7.30
N GLY A 43 -4.19 -2.24 6.38
CA GLY A 43 -4.01 -1.11 5.47
C GLY A 43 -2.61 -0.52 5.51
N LEU A 44 -2.47 0.64 4.87
CA LEU A 44 -1.20 1.33 4.72
C LEU A 44 -0.69 1.90 6.05
N ILE A 45 0.62 1.85 6.25
CA ILE A 45 1.29 2.36 7.46
C ILE A 45 2.21 3.53 7.15
N ARG A 46 2.35 4.48 8.08
CA ARG A 46 3.11 5.72 7.86
C ARG A 46 4.62 5.52 7.85
N LYS A 47 5.13 4.67 8.73
CA LYS A 47 6.54 4.28 8.79
C LYS A 47 6.70 3.06 7.87
N ASN A 48 7.55 3.19 6.85
CA ASN A 48 7.54 2.30 5.69
C ASN A 48 8.85 1.52 5.47
N HIS A 49 9.76 1.57 6.43
CA HIS A 49 11.04 0.86 6.41
C HIS A 49 11.39 0.37 7.80
N PHE A 50 12.31 -0.60 7.88
CA PHE A 50 12.95 -1.03 9.12
C PHE A 50 14.41 -1.42 8.86
N PRO A 51 15.29 -1.27 9.87
CA PRO A 51 16.71 -1.59 9.71
C PRO A 51 16.92 -3.11 9.69
N THR A 52 17.95 -3.54 8.97
CA THR A 52 18.42 -4.93 8.98
C THR A 52 19.92 -4.98 9.29
N ASN A 53 20.37 -6.07 9.93
CA ASN A 53 21.79 -6.28 10.23
C ASN A 53 22.56 -6.93 9.07
N GLU A 54 21.83 -7.40 8.05
CA GLU A 54 22.34 -8.02 6.84
C GLU A 54 21.70 -7.35 5.61
N PRO A 55 22.40 -7.31 4.47
CA PRO A 55 21.82 -6.83 3.22
C PRO A 55 20.57 -7.61 2.82
N THR A 56 19.60 -6.90 2.29
CA THR A 56 18.40 -7.47 1.68
C THR A 56 18.31 -7.05 0.21
N SER A 57 17.33 -7.59 -0.51
CA SER A 57 17.02 -7.15 -1.88
C SER A 57 16.64 -5.67 -2.00
N TYR A 58 16.35 -4.99 -0.88
CA TYR A 58 16.05 -3.56 -0.84
C TYR A 58 17.28 -2.67 -0.63
N GLY A 59 18.35 -3.19 -0.02
CA GLY A 59 19.51 -2.38 0.35
C GLY A 59 20.45 -3.05 1.36
N LEU A 60 21.49 -2.31 1.78
CA LEU A 60 22.57 -2.87 2.61
C LEU A 60 22.18 -3.14 4.07
N ASP A 61 21.31 -2.32 4.64
CA ASP A 61 20.95 -2.31 6.07
C ASP A 61 19.48 -1.94 6.29
N VAL A 62 18.64 -2.21 5.28
CA VAL A 62 17.25 -1.79 5.24
C VAL A 62 16.38 -2.83 4.57
N ALA A 63 15.13 -2.92 5.02
CA ALA A 63 14.04 -3.54 4.30
C ALA A 63 12.78 -2.67 4.32
N GLU A 64 11.89 -2.93 3.38
CA GLU A 64 10.67 -2.14 3.16
C GLU A 64 9.42 -2.84 3.71
N ILE A 65 8.48 -2.03 4.18
CA ILE A 65 7.13 -2.46 4.58
C ILE A 65 6.18 -1.31 4.31
N TYR A 66 5.02 -1.50 3.69
CA TYR A 66 4.12 -0.37 3.42
C TYR A 66 2.68 -0.61 3.82
N TYR A 67 2.35 -1.83 4.26
CA TYR A 67 1.06 -2.15 4.84
C TYR A 67 1.19 -3.21 5.94
N LEU A 68 0.14 -3.31 6.75
CA LEU A 68 -0.12 -4.48 7.57
C LEU A 68 -1.42 -5.12 7.07
N ALA A 69 -1.41 -6.44 6.95
CA ALA A 69 -2.57 -7.21 6.49
C ALA A 69 -3.78 -6.99 7.41
N SER A 70 -4.98 -6.95 6.83
CA SER A 70 -6.19 -7.21 7.61
C SER A 70 -6.23 -8.67 8.08
N LEU A 71 -7.16 -9.02 8.96
CA LEU A 71 -7.40 -10.41 9.34
C LEU A 71 -7.58 -11.31 8.10
N ASN A 72 -8.28 -10.83 7.06
CA ASN A 72 -8.55 -11.60 5.84
C ASN A 72 -7.40 -11.63 4.83
N GLU A 73 -6.34 -10.84 5.07
CA GLU A 73 -5.16 -10.76 4.20
C GLU A 73 -3.93 -11.45 4.80
N LEU A 74 -4.05 -12.04 6.01
CA LEU A 74 -3.00 -12.86 6.59
C LEU A 74 -2.76 -14.10 5.71
N LEU A 75 -1.48 -14.37 5.42
CA LEU A 75 -1.08 -15.48 4.56
C LEU A 75 -0.45 -16.59 5.41
N THR A 76 -1.02 -17.79 5.36
CA THR A 76 -0.50 -19.00 6.02
C THR A 76 0.10 -19.99 5.05
N ASP A 77 -0.41 -20.00 3.81
CA ASP A 77 -0.05 -20.94 2.77
C ASP A 77 0.33 -20.13 1.53
N ILE A 78 1.63 -20.04 1.27
CA ILE A 78 2.18 -19.33 0.11
C ILE A 78 2.81 -20.32 -0.88
N PRO A 79 2.76 -20.06 -2.20
CA PRO A 79 3.31 -20.98 -3.20
C PRO A 79 4.76 -21.39 -2.94
N GLU A 80 5.58 -20.47 -2.45
CA GLU A 80 7.02 -20.62 -2.24
C GLU A 80 7.36 -21.59 -1.09
N GLN A 81 6.44 -21.83 -0.16
CA GLN A 81 6.62 -22.83 0.90
C GLN A 81 6.63 -24.28 0.38
N ASN A 82 6.18 -24.52 -0.85
CA ASN A 82 6.30 -25.86 -1.46
C ASN A 82 7.75 -26.24 -1.78
N ASP A 83 8.61 -25.23 -1.98
CA ASP A 83 10.00 -25.41 -2.40
C ASP A 83 10.99 -25.19 -1.24
N VAL A 84 10.61 -24.38 -0.25
CA VAL A 84 11.47 -24.01 0.89
C VAL A 84 10.69 -24.16 2.20
N ASP A 85 11.05 -25.16 2.99
CA ASP A 85 10.46 -25.40 4.30
C ASP A 85 11.16 -24.56 5.37
N LEU A 86 10.39 -23.78 6.13
CA LEU A 86 10.88 -23.00 7.26
C LEU A 86 10.46 -23.66 8.56
N ALA A 87 11.38 -23.70 9.53
CA ALA A 87 11.07 -24.30 10.82
C ALA A 87 9.95 -23.55 11.55
N GLY A 88 9.04 -24.30 12.18
CA GLY A 88 7.92 -23.75 12.94
C GLY A 88 6.71 -23.41 12.08
N LYS A 89 5.86 -22.51 12.56
CA LYS A 89 4.68 -22.04 11.82
C LYS A 89 4.83 -20.56 11.49
N GLN A 90 4.53 -20.21 10.24
CA GLN A 90 4.61 -18.84 9.75
C GLN A 90 3.23 -18.28 9.43
N VAL A 91 3.02 -17.01 9.77
CA VAL A 91 1.84 -16.24 9.38
C VAL A 91 2.33 -14.88 8.88
N TYR A 92 2.24 -14.63 7.58
CA TYR A 92 2.72 -13.41 6.97
C TYR A 92 1.66 -12.31 6.99
N PHE A 93 2.05 -11.12 7.40
CA PHE A 93 1.21 -9.93 7.48
C PHE A 93 1.61 -8.85 6.45
N HIS A 94 2.66 -9.09 5.68
CA HIS A 94 3.09 -8.23 4.59
C HIS A 94 3.73 -9.08 3.48
N ARG A 95 3.52 -8.66 2.23
CA ARG A 95 4.10 -9.24 1.03
C ARG A 95 4.44 -8.15 0.02
N ASP A 96 5.61 -8.26 -0.55
CA ASP A 96 6.08 -7.52 -1.72
C ASP A 96 6.76 -8.50 -2.67
N GLU A 97 6.05 -8.90 -3.73
CA GLU A 97 6.49 -9.95 -4.66
C GLU A 97 6.82 -11.29 -3.95
N SER A 98 8.09 -11.72 -3.98
CA SER A 98 8.65 -12.91 -3.33
C SER A 98 9.15 -12.64 -1.90
N ARG A 99 8.94 -11.42 -1.39
CA ARG A 99 9.44 -10.94 -0.09
C ARG A 99 8.30 -10.83 0.89
N TYR A 100 8.47 -11.40 2.08
CA TYR A 100 7.44 -11.52 3.08
C TYR A 100 7.94 -11.04 4.44
N ILE A 101 7.02 -10.51 5.25
CA ILE A 101 7.26 -10.24 6.66
C ILE A 101 6.14 -10.93 7.45
N GLY A 102 6.52 -11.67 8.48
CA GLY A 102 5.58 -12.52 9.19
C GLY A 102 5.97 -12.84 10.61
N PHE A 103 4.99 -13.39 11.31
CA PHE A 103 5.15 -14.01 12.61
C PHE A 103 5.77 -15.39 12.42
N SER A 104 6.87 -15.69 13.14
CA SER A 104 7.47 -17.02 13.17
C SER A 104 7.32 -17.62 14.56
N TYR A 105 6.51 -18.67 14.65
CA TYR A 105 6.19 -19.37 15.88
C TYR A 105 7.06 -20.63 15.98
N ALA A 106 7.88 -20.71 17.03
CA ALA A 106 8.62 -21.94 17.36
C ALA A 106 7.68 -23.08 17.79
N ASP A 107 6.58 -22.72 18.47
CA ASP A 107 5.48 -23.60 18.82
C ASP A 107 4.17 -22.79 18.94
N ASN A 108 3.02 -23.46 19.13
CA ASN A 108 1.70 -22.82 19.17
C ASN A 108 1.41 -22.05 20.48
N LYS A 109 2.37 -21.95 21.41
CA LYS A 109 2.20 -21.33 22.74
C LYS A 109 3.14 -20.15 22.98
N SER A 110 4.25 -20.11 22.27
CA SER A 110 5.27 -19.07 22.38
C SER A 110 4.86 -17.81 21.63
N LEU A 111 5.29 -16.66 22.12
CA LEU A 111 5.18 -15.42 21.37
C LEU A 111 6.05 -15.51 20.10
N PRO A 112 5.56 -15.06 18.95
CA PRO A 112 6.31 -15.17 17.70
C PRO A 112 7.39 -14.09 17.64
N SER A 113 8.52 -14.47 17.05
CA SER A 113 9.47 -13.49 16.50
C SER A 113 8.94 -12.93 15.19
N ILE A 114 9.50 -11.80 14.74
CA ILE A 114 9.20 -11.26 13.42
C ILE A 114 10.32 -11.65 12.47
N ILE A 115 9.96 -12.24 11.34
CA ILE A 115 10.89 -12.64 10.30
C ILE A 115 10.67 -11.84 9.02
N TYR A 116 11.77 -11.56 8.32
CA TYR A 116 11.80 -11.21 6.91
C TYR A 116 12.23 -12.44 6.11
N VAL A 117 11.54 -12.72 5.02
CA VAL A 117 11.87 -13.83 4.12
C VAL A 117 11.88 -13.32 2.70
N ASP A 118 12.94 -13.63 1.96
CA ASP A 118 13.02 -13.41 0.51
C ASP A 118 13.22 -14.78 -0.14
N PHE A 119 12.17 -15.28 -0.80
CA PHE A 119 12.21 -16.60 -1.43
C PHE A 119 12.96 -16.60 -2.77
N GLU A 120 13.18 -15.44 -3.39
CA GLU A 120 13.99 -15.35 -4.61
C GLU A 120 15.47 -15.55 -4.31
N THR A 121 15.93 -14.98 -3.19
CA THR A 121 17.33 -15.07 -2.73
C THR A 121 17.57 -16.14 -1.67
N LEU A 122 16.52 -16.85 -1.25
CA LEU A 122 16.53 -17.86 -0.18
C LEU A 122 17.06 -17.31 1.15
N GLN A 123 16.74 -16.04 1.46
CA GLN A 123 17.16 -15.39 2.68
C GLN A 123 16.04 -15.43 3.73
N THR A 124 16.40 -15.72 4.98
CA THR A 124 15.51 -15.62 6.14
C THR A 124 16.24 -14.91 7.26
N LEU A 125 15.68 -13.80 7.75
CA LEU A 125 16.23 -13.00 8.84
C LEU A 125 15.22 -12.89 9.97
N VAL A 126 15.65 -13.05 11.21
CA VAL A 126 14.87 -12.59 12.37
C VAL A 126 15.12 -11.10 12.53
N VAL A 127 14.07 -10.29 12.36
CA VAL A 127 14.18 -8.82 12.31
C VAL A 127 13.70 -8.13 13.58
N ALA A 128 12.99 -8.85 14.45
CA ALA A 128 12.68 -8.43 15.82
C ALA A 128 12.29 -9.64 16.69
N GLU A 129 12.50 -9.54 18.01
CA GLU A 129 12.12 -10.62 18.93
C GLU A 129 10.59 -10.73 19.12
N ASN A 130 9.87 -9.62 18.89
CA ASN A 130 8.42 -9.53 19.04
C ASN A 130 7.84 -8.36 18.22
N MET A 131 6.50 -8.25 18.21
CA MET A 131 5.80 -7.20 17.45
C MET A 131 6.05 -5.80 18.00
N ALA A 132 6.21 -5.63 19.32
CA ALA A 132 6.47 -4.32 19.91
C ALA A 132 7.79 -3.74 19.41
N GLU A 133 8.88 -4.51 19.49
CA GLU A 133 10.20 -4.13 18.99
C GLU A 133 10.18 -3.82 17.49
N PHE A 134 9.49 -4.65 16.70
CA PHE A 134 9.36 -4.40 15.26
C PHE A 134 8.69 -3.06 14.97
N LEU A 135 7.58 -2.76 15.64
CA LEU A 135 6.84 -1.51 15.46
C LEU A 135 7.64 -0.28 15.90
N GLU A 136 8.46 -0.41 16.95
CA GLU A 136 9.36 0.65 17.41
C GLU A 136 10.47 0.94 16.40
N ALA A 137 11.06 -0.11 15.81
CA ALA A 137 12.13 -0.03 14.82
C ALA A 137 11.69 0.58 13.48
N LEU A 138 10.39 0.57 13.16
CA LEU A 138 9.89 1.16 11.93
C LEU A 138 10.24 2.65 11.82
N TYR A 139 10.63 3.10 10.63
CA TYR A 139 10.86 4.51 10.32
C TYR A 139 10.33 4.88 8.94
N PHE A 140 10.24 6.18 8.65
CA PHE A 140 9.85 6.66 7.34
C PHE A 140 11.07 7.01 6.49
N SER A 141 11.09 6.51 5.26
CA SER A 141 12.01 6.96 4.20
C SER A 141 11.22 7.03 2.88
N PRO A 142 11.40 8.07 2.05
CA PRO A 142 10.76 8.12 0.74
C PRO A 142 11.24 6.96 -0.15
N PHE A 143 10.33 6.28 -0.83
CA PHE A 143 10.70 5.30 -1.85
C PHE A 143 11.32 6.00 -3.07
N PRO A 144 12.35 5.43 -3.71
CA PRO A 144 12.77 5.85 -5.04
C PRO A 144 11.62 5.64 -6.02
N VAL A 145 11.44 6.54 -6.99
CA VAL A 145 10.32 6.49 -7.95
C VAL A 145 10.75 6.20 -9.39
N ASP A 146 12.05 5.96 -9.60
CA ASP A 146 12.65 5.76 -10.92
C ASP A 146 12.05 4.55 -11.68
N PHE A 147 11.49 3.59 -10.95
CA PHE A 147 10.85 2.39 -11.47
C PHE A 147 9.40 2.24 -10.96
N ALA A 148 8.71 3.36 -10.73
CA ALA A 148 7.37 3.37 -10.15
C ALA A 148 6.37 2.52 -10.97
N GLU A 149 6.54 2.44 -12.29
CA GLU A 149 5.70 1.63 -13.18
C GLU A 149 5.74 0.13 -12.90
N GLN A 150 6.79 -0.35 -12.22
CA GLN A 150 6.97 -1.75 -11.82
C GLN A 150 6.45 -2.02 -10.41
N PHE A 151 6.16 -0.97 -9.64
CA PHE A 151 5.75 -1.14 -8.25
C PHE A 151 4.35 -1.73 -8.13
N PRO A 152 4.11 -2.56 -7.08
CA PRO A 152 2.77 -3.01 -6.77
C PRO A 152 1.89 -1.81 -6.38
N VAL A 153 0.59 -1.91 -6.72
CA VAL A 153 -0.42 -0.87 -6.45
C VAL A 153 -0.37 -0.37 -5.00
N LYS A 154 -0.25 -1.26 -4.01
CA LYS A 154 -0.17 -0.88 -2.59
C LYS A 154 1.04 0.02 -2.28
N LYS A 155 2.18 -0.19 -2.94
CA LYS A 155 3.37 0.66 -2.79
C LYS A 155 3.16 2.02 -3.45
N LEU A 156 2.53 2.06 -4.63
CA LEU A 156 2.13 3.31 -5.27
C LEU A 156 1.16 4.12 -4.41
N ASP A 157 0.14 3.48 -3.82
CA ASP A 157 -0.79 4.13 -2.90
C ASP A 157 -0.07 4.67 -1.66
N GLN A 158 0.95 3.97 -1.15
CA GLN A 158 1.79 4.45 -0.05
C GLN A 158 2.64 5.69 -0.44
N ILE A 159 3.22 5.70 -1.64
CA ILE A 159 3.95 6.86 -2.17
C ILE A 159 3.00 8.04 -2.27
N LEU A 160 1.79 7.85 -2.82
CA LEU A 160 0.77 8.90 -2.93
C LEU A 160 0.32 9.41 -1.57
N ALA A 161 0.11 8.53 -0.59
CA ALA A 161 -0.31 8.89 0.77
C ALA A 161 0.72 9.77 1.50
N SER A 162 2.01 9.59 1.20
CA SER A 162 3.12 10.37 1.79
C SER A 162 3.61 11.54 0.94
N SER A 163 3.02 11.72 -0.25
CA SER A 163 3.43 12.75 -1.21
C SER A 163 2.72 14.08 -0.98
N ASN A 164 3.45 15.16 -1.25
CA ASN A 164 2.85 16.48 -1.45
C ASN A 164 2.46 16.68 -2.92
N VAL A 165 1.79 17.79 -3.24
CA VAL A 165 1.32 18.13 -4.59
C VAL A 165 2.40 17.96 -5.66
N LYS A 166 3.63 18.44 -5.39
CA LYS A 166 4.74 18.34 -6.33
C LYS A 166 5.13 16.89 -6.61
N LYS A 167 5.28 16.07 -5.56
CA LYS A 167 5.64 14.65 -5.68
C LYS A 167 4.50 13.83 -6.30
N THR A 168 3.24 14.14 -5.97
CA THR A 168 2.07 13.54 -6.60
C THR A 168 2.06 13.81 -8.11
N LYS A 169 2.30 15.06 -8.52
CA LYS A 169 2.43 15.40 -9.95
C LYS A 169 3.53 14.59 -10.63
N GLN A 170 4.73 14.58 -10.05
CA GLN A 170 5.87 13.82 -10.59
C GLN A 170 5.54 12.34 -10.74
N LEU A 171 4.89 11.72 -9.75
CA LEU A 171 4.51 10.31 -9.83
C LEU A 171 3.48 10.06 -10.93
N LEU A 172 2.47 10.92 -11.07
CA LEU A 172 1.45 10.77 -12.13
C LEU A 172 2.05 10.94 -13.53
N GLU A 173 2.99 11.88 -13.70
CA GLU A 173 3.74 12.05 -14.95
C GLU A 173 4.55 10.79 -15.30
N LEU A 174 5.25 10.19 -14.33
CA LEU A 174 5.97 8.92 -14.53
C LEU A 174 5.03 7.75 -14.89
N LEU A 175 3.79 7.78 -14.38
CA LEU A 175 2.79 6.74 -14.57
C LEU A 175 1.82 7.05 -15.73
N GLU A 176 2.16 7.96 -16.65
CA GLU A 176 1.24 8.37 -17.71
C GLU A 176 0.81 7.24 -18.65
N ASP A 177 1.67 6.26 -18.94
CA ASP A 177 1.33 5.04 -19.70
C ASP A 177 1.12 3.82 -18.78
N TYR A 178 0.84 4.04 -17.49
CA TYR A 178 0.60 2.93 -16.56
C TYR A 178 -0.54 2.04 -17.08
N PRO A 179 -0.34 0.70 -17.14
CA PRO A 179 -1.30 -0.20 -17.77
C PRO A 179 -2.68 -0.20 -17.09
N ASP A 180 -2.73 -0.09 -15.76
CA ASP A 180 -3.97 -0.05 -15.01
C ASP A 180 -4.59 1.36 -15.04
N LYS A 181 -5.28 1.66 -16.15
CA LYS A 181 -6.00 2.93 -16.32
C LYS A 181 -7.16 3.09 -15.33
N LYS A 182 -7.71 1.99 -14.81
CA LYS A 182 -8.75 2.06 -13.79
C LYS A 182 -8.16 2.65 -12.50
N TRP A 183 -7.07 2.08 -11.99
CA TRP A 183 -6.38 2.60 -10.80
C TRP A 183 -5.92 4.05 -11.00
N TYR A 184 -5.39 4.39 -12.18
CA TYR A 184 -4.94 5.75 -12.47
C TYR A 184 -6.09 6.76 -12.39
N LEU A 185 -7.23 6.49 -13.05
CA LEU A 185 -8.40 7.38 -13.01
C LEU A 185 -9.04 7.43 -11.61
N GLU A 186 -9.11 6.30 -10.89
CA GLU A 186 -9.55 6.30 -9.49
C GLU A 186 -8.62 7.12 -8.59
N THR A 187 -7.33 7.14 -8.86
CA THR A 187 -6.36 8.02 -8.18
C THR A 187 -6.67 9.49 -8.43
N LEU A 188 -6.95 9.88 -9.67
CA LEU A 188 -7.36 11.25 -9.99
C LEU A 188 -8.63 11.66 -9.24
N ILE A 189 -9.62 10.77 -9.17
CA ILE A 189 -10.85 10.98 -8.39
C ILE A 189 -10.53 11.19 -6.91
N ARG A 190 -9.68 10.34 -6.30
CA ARG A 190 -9.26 10.49 -4.90
C ARG A 190 -8.56 11.82 -4.63
N LEU A 191 -7.80 12.34 -5.61
CA LEU A 191 -7.15 13.63 -5.50
C LEU A 191 -8.16 14.80 -5.58
N LEU A 192 -9.17 14.73 -6.46
CA LEU A 192 -10.25 15.73 -6.51
C LEU A 192 -11.07 15.76 -5.22
N GLN A 193 -11.27 14.60 -4.57
CA GLN A 193 -11.96 14.52 -3.28
C GLN A 193 -11.27 15.29 -2.15
N LYS A 194 -9.98 15.63 -2.29
CA LYS A 194 -9.29 16.51 -1.33
C LYS A 194 -9.85 17.94 -1.37
N ASN A 195 -10.48 18.33 -2.48
CA ASN A 195 -11.05 19.66 -2.71
C ASN A 195 -10.04 20.80 -2.45
N GLU A 196 -8.85 20.64 -3.02
CA GLU A 196 -7.74 21.56 -2.87
C GLU A 196 -7.25 22.01 -4.26
N ILE A 197 -7.26 23.31 -4.52
CA ILE A 197 -6.90 23.91 -5.83
C ILE A 197 -5.60 23.31 -6.43
N PRO A 198 -4.49 23.16 -5.67
CA PRO A 198 -3.27 22.59 -6.24
C PRO A 198 -3.43 21.16 -6.75
N TYR A 199 -4.24 20.31 -6.09
CA TYR A 199 -4.52 18.96 -6.56
C TYR A 199 -5.49 18.96 -7.73
N ASN A 200 -6.48 19.84 -7.75
CA ASN A 200 -7.41 19.98 -8.88
C ASN A 200 -6.65 20.28 -10.17
N ILE A 201 -5.69 21.21 -10.13
CA ILE A 201 -4.84 21.56 -11.28
C ILE A 201 -4.01 20.35 -11.75
N VAL A 202 -3.39 19.61 -10.83
CA VAL A 202 -2.62 18.40 -11.16
C VAL A 202 -3.51 17.35 -11.82
N VAL A 203 -4.72 17.16 -11.29
CA VAL A 203 -5.68 16.21 -11.87
C VAL A 203 -6.09 16.64 -13.27
N TYR A 204 -6.46 17.90 -13.49
CA TYR A 204 -6.83 18.39 -14.81
C TYR A 204 -5.73 18.13 -15.83
N GLN A 205 -4.48 18.54 -15.52
CA GLN A 205 -3.32 18.34 -16.41
C GLN A 205 -3.07 16.86 -16.71
N SER A 206 -3.13 16.02 -15.68
CA SER A 206 -2.91 14.57 -15.83
C SER A 206 -4.03 13.92 -16.65
N PHE A 207 -5.28 14.34 -16.43
CA PHE A 207 -6.46 13.82 -17.11
C PHE A 207 -6.51 14.24 -18.58
N GLU A 208 -6.19 15.50 -18.88
CA GLU A 208 -6.03 16.01 -20.24
C GLU A 208 -5.02 15.15 -21.02
N ASN A 209 -3.85 14.89 -20.45
CA ASN A 209 -2.86 14.01 -21.04
C ASN A 209 -3.41 12.58 -21.27
N GLN A 210 -4.13 12.03 -20.30
CA GLN A 210 -4.78 10.72 -20.45
C GLN A 210 -5.78 10.69 -21.61
N LEU A 211 -6.60 11.72 -21.77
CA LEU A 211 -7.58 11.81 -22.85
C LEU A 211 -6.90 11.94 -24.21
N LEU A 212 -5.92 12.84 -24.35
CA LEU A 212 -5.29 13.12 -25.64
C LEU A 212 -4.49 11.93 -26.18
N TYR A 213 -3.76 11.21 -25.31
CA TYR A 213 -2.82 10.17 -25.75
C TYR A 213 -3.30 8.74 -25.49
N PHE A 214 -4.22 8.54 -24.54
CA PHE A 214 -4.60 7.21 -24.07
C PHE A 214 -6.12 6.95 -24.14
N ARG A 215 -6.91 7.80 -24.81
CA ARG A 215 -8.39 7.72 -24.92
C ARG A 215 -8.96 6.30 -25.01
N ARG A 216 -8.40 5.48 -25.90
CA ARG A 216 -8.89 4.12 -26.21
C ARG A 216 -8.72 3.11 -25.06
N LYS A 217 -7.86 3.41 -24.09
CA LYS A 217 -7.58 2.57 -22.92
C LYS A 217 -8.38 3.00 -21.68
N LEU A 218 -9.08 4.14 -21.72
CA LEU A 218 -9.74 4.71 -20.54
C LEU A 218 -11.06 4.03 -20.23
N VAL A 219 -11.44 4.05 -18.95
CA VAL A 219 -12.72 3.51 -18.45
C VAL A 219 -13.79 4.60 -18.56
N PRO A 220 -14.77 4.50 -19.48
CA PRO A 220 -15.72 5.59 -19.77
C PRO A 220 -16.43 6.13 -18.53
N GLU A 221 -16.91 5.24 -17.65
CA GLU A 221 -17.62 5.60 -16.42
C GLU A 221 -16.78 6.48 -15.48
N LEU A 222 -15.47 6.23 -15.42
CA LEU A 222 -14.55 7.02 -14.60
C LEU A 222 -14.20 8.35 -15.26
N VAL A 223 -14.09 8.38 -16.59
CA VAL A 223 -13.90 9.61 -17.37
C VAL A 223 -15.07 10.57 -17.14
N GLU A 224 -16.31 10.08 -17.29
CA GLU A 224 -17.52 10.86 -17.02
C GLU A 224 -17.57 11.39 -15.58
N LYS A 225 -17.18 10.55 -14.61
CA LYS A 225 -17.12 10.94 -13.21
C LYS A 225 -16.10 12.06 -12.96
N ILE A 226 -14.92 11.99 -13.58
CA ILE A 226 -13.90 13.05 -13.45
C ILE A 226 -14.42 14.35 -14.05
N PHE A 227 -15.04 14.33 -15.24
CA PHE A 227 -15.64 15.53 -15.82
C PHE A 227 -16.72 16.13 -14.94
N ALA A 228 -17.60 15.30 -14.36
CA ALA A 228 -18.62 15.78 -13.42
C ALA A 228 -17.98 16.48 -12.21
N MET A 229 -16.92 15.91 -11.64
CA MET A 229 -16.23 16.51 -10.50
C MET A 229 -15.48 17.80 -10.85
N LEU A 230 -14.84 17.87 -12.02
CA LEU A 230 -14.09 19.06 -12.45
C LEU A 230 -14.97 20.30 -12.64
N LYS A 231 -16.25 20.12 -12.99
CA LYS A 231 -17.23 21.21 -13.12
C LYS A 231 -17.45 21.97 -11.82
N ASP A 232 -17.33 21.27 -10.69
CA ASP A 232 -17.56 21.80 -9.35
C ASP A 232 -16.25 22.19 -8.63
N CYS A 233 -15.10 22.01 -9.27
CA CYS A 233 -13.78 22.24 -8.67
C CYS A 233 -13.30 23.69 -8.83
N ASP A 234 -12.88 24.30 -7.72
CA ASP A 234 -12.18 25.58 -7.74
C ASP A 234 -10.83 25.48 -8.46
N GLY A 235 -10.46 26.58 -9.14
CA GLY A 235 -9.17 26.72 -9.84
C GLY A 235 -9.11 26.06 -11.22
N ILE A 236 -10.21 25.48 -11.69
CA ILE A 236 -10.33 24.87 -13.02
C ILE A 236 -10.97 25.85 -14.01
N ASP A 237 -10.38 25.95 -15.21
CA ASP A 237 -10.99 26.67 -16.32
C ASP A 237 -12.13 25.83 -16.93
N GLN A 238 -13.35 26.30 -16.73
CA GLN A 238 -14.56 25.63 -17.19
C GLN A 238 -14.70 25.65 -18.73
N SER A 239 -14.14 26.67 -19.40
CA SER A 239 -14.09 26.71 -20.86
C SER A 239 -13.16 25.62 -21.40
N ALA A 240 -11.97 25.48 -20.80
CA ALA A 240 -11.01 24.45 -21.18
C ALA A 240 -11.56 23.03 -20.91
N THR A 241 -12.23 22.83 -19.77
CA THR A 241 -12.89 21.56 -19.43
C THR A 241 -14.01 21.21 -20.42
N THR A 242 -14.79 22.19 -20.86
CA THR A 242 -15.84 21.99 -21.86
C THR A 242 -15.25 21.60 -23.23
N GLU A 243 -14.12 22.20 -23.61
CA GLU A 243 -13.43 21.83 -24.85
C GLU A 243 -12.85 20.42 -24.77
N LEU A 244 -12.19 20.09 -23.68
CA LEU A 244 -11.65 18.75 -23.43
C LEU A 244 -12.74 17.67 -23.43
N TYR A 245 -13.94 17.98 -22.97
CA TYR A 245 -15.09 17.06 -23.04
C TYR A 245 -15.49 16.73 -24.47
N LYS A 246 -15.39 17.67 -25.41
CA LYS A 246 -15.67 17.41 -26.84
C LYS A 246 -14.65 16.45 -27.46
N GLU A 247 -13.41 16.45 -26.96
CA GLU A 247 -12.38 15.48 -27.38
C GLU A 247 -12.69 14.06 -26.87
N TRP A 248 -13.56 13.93 -25.86
CA TRP A 248 -14.00 12.64 -25.33
C TRP A 248 -15.26 12.09 -26.01
N GLU A 249 -16.18 12.96 -26.47
CA GLU A 249 -17.32 12.59 -27.32
C GLU A 249 -16.90 11.94 -28.65
#